data_AF-A0A1Q4XKN0-F1
#
_entry.id   AF-A0A1Q4XKN0-F1
#
_cell.length_a   1.000
_cell.length_b   1.000
_cell.length_c   1.000
_cell.angle_alpha   90.00
_cell.angle_beta   90.00
_cell.angle_gamma   90.00
#
_symmetry.space_group_name_H-M   'P 1'
#
loop_
_entity.id
_entity.type
_entity.pdbx_description
1 polymer ?
#
loop_
_entity_poly.entity_id
_entity_poly.type
_entity_poly.pdbx_seq_one_letter_code
_entity_poly.pdbx_strand_id
1 'polypeptide(L)'
;MVSLLGHTAMVLHFCFLCFVVFGGFLAWRRPRLFWVHLGVAAYALGIVVIDWPCLLTEVENWSRLETGRAVMEHGFIDFYLTGNLYPPEHLLTSRLVMAAVVAVSWAGAGWLRLRRRLPERARV
;
A
#
# COMPACT_ATOMS: atom_id res chain seq x y z
N MET A 1 27.89 -2.76 -1.68
CA MET A 1 26.91 -2.64 -0.57
C MET A 1 25.73 -1.76 -0.93
N VAL A 2 25.96 -0.56 -1.46
CA VAL A 2 24.89 0.42 -1.74
C VAL A 2 23.80 -0.12 -2.68
N SER A 3 24.16 -0.89 -3.70
CA SER A 3 23.17 -1.52 -4.60
C SER A 3 22.25 -2.55 -3.92
N LEU A 4 22.67 -3.17 -2.82
CA LEU A 4 21.85 -4.13 -2.09
C LEU A 4 20.70 -3.42 -1.34
N LEU A 5 20.96 -2.21 -0.83
CA LEU A 5 19.94 -1.37 -0.19
C LEU A 5 18.84 -1.00 -1.19
N GLY A 6 19.20 -0.62 -2.41
CA GLY A 6 18.23 -0.32 -3.46
C GLY A 6 17.32 -1.51 -3.80
N HIS A 7 17.89 -2.70 -4.03
CA HIS A 7 17.09 -3.91 -4.30
C HIS A 7 16.20 -4.31 -3.11
N THR A 8 16.70 -4.14 -1.88
CA THR A 8 15.94 -4.44 -0.67
C THR A 8 14.77 -3.48 -0.50
N ALA A 9 14.98 -2.18 -0.75
CA ALA A 9 13.93 -1.17 -0.75
C ALA A 9 12.86 -1.49 -1.81
N MET A 10 13.25 -1.84 -3.03
CA MET A 10 12.34 -2.27 -4.10
C MET A 10 11.47 -3.46 -3.65
N VAL A 11 12.08 -4.53 -3.13
CA VAL A 11 11.34 -5.72 -2.66
C VAL A 11 10.40 -5.38 -1.50
N LEU A 12 10.86 -4.59 -0.53
CA LEU A 12 10.01 -4.12 0.57
C LEU A 12 8.85 -3.27 0.07
N HIS A 13 9.04 -2.47 -0.97
CA HIS A 13 7.99 -1.65 -1.57
C HIS A 13 6.92 -2.52 -2.23
N PHE A 14 7.32 -3.57 -2.96
CA PHE A 14 6.38 -4.56 -3.49
C PHE A 14 5.63 -5.31 -2.37
N CYS A 15 6.33 -5.71 -1.31
CA CYS A 15 5.69 -6.31 -0.13
C CYS A 15 4.68 -5.36 0.52
N PHE A 16 4.98 -4.06 0.59
CA PHE A 16 4.08 -3.04 1.09
C PHE A 16 2.81 -2.93 0.24
N LEU A 17 2.94 -2.86 -1.09
CA LEU A 17 1.81 -2.88 -2.03
C LEU A 17 0.94 -4.13 -1.85
N CYS A 18 1.56 -5.31 -1.81
CA CYS A 18 0.86 -6.57 -1.54
C CYS A 18 0.13 -6.52 -0.19
N PHE A 19 0.75 -5.97 0.86
CA PHE A 19 0.11 -5.85 2.17
C PHE A 19 -1.04 -4.83 2.18
N VAL A 20 -0.98 -3.78 1.37
CA VAL A 20 -2.11 -2.84 1.21
C VAL A 20 -3.29 -3.53 0.52
N VAL A 21 -3.04 -4.34 -0.51
CA VAL A 21 -4.11 -5.04 -1.24
C VAL A 21 -4.70 -6.20 -0.42
N PHE A 22 -3.84 -7.03 0.18
CA PHE A 22 -4.26 -8.28 0.84
C PHE A 22 -4.45 -8.14 2.36
N GLY A 23 -3.87 -7.12 3.00
CA GLY A 23 -3.88 -6.96 4.46
C GLY A 23 -5.28 -6.73 5.03
N GLY A 24 -6.16 -6.07 4.29
CA GLY A 24 -7.55 -5.85 4.67
C GLY A 24 -8.37 -7.15 4.74
N PHE A 25 -8.07 -8.12 3.87
CA PHE A 25 -8.66 -9.46 3.94
C PHE A 25 -8.06 -10.29 5.09
N LEU A 26 -6.78 -10.10 5.39
CA LEU A 26 -6.13 -10.75 6.53
C LEU A 26 -6.74 -10.30 7.88
N ALA A 27 -7.25 -9.06 7.93
CA ALA A 27 -7.98 -8.53 9.08
C ALA A 27 -9.30 -9.28 9.39
N TRP A 28 -9.82 -10.09 8.45
CA TRP A 28 -11.00 -10.93 8.68
C TRP A 28 -10.69 -12.12 9.60
N ARG A 29 -9.45 -12.63 9.57
CA ARG A 29 -9.01 -13.74 10.44
C ARG A 29 -8.48 -13.27 11.80
N ARG A 30 -7.88 -12.09 11.88
CA ARG A 30 -7.20 -11.61 13.09
C ARG A 30 -7.51 -10.13 13.36
N PRO A 31 -8.29 -9.79 14.39
CA PRO A 31 -8.70 -8.41 14.65
C PRO A 31 -7.55 -7.44 14.91
N ARG A 32 -6.43 -7.92 15.47
CA ARG A 32 -5.24 -7.10 15.75
C ARG A 32 -4.54 -6.63 14.47
N LEU A 33 -4.56 -7.45 13.41
CA LEU A 33 -3.99 -7.10 12.11
C LEU A 33 -4.74 -5.97 11.42
N PHE A 34 -6.00 -5.73 11.78
CA PHE A 34 -6.76 -4.57 11.30
C PHE A 34 -6.08 -3.25 11.66
N TRP A 35 -5.57 -3.09 12.89
CA TRP A 35 -4.93 -1.85 13.33
C TRP A 35 -3.59 -1.60 12.61
N VAL A 36 -2.81 -2.66 12.40
CA VAL A 36 -1.56 -2.58 11.63
C VAL A 36 -1.86 -2.17 10.19
N HIS A 37 -2.85 -2.84 9.57
CA HIS A 37 -3.27 -2.52 8.21
C HIS A 37 -3.89 -1.12 8.09
N LEU A 38 -4.62 -0.65 9.11
CA LEU A 38 -5.15 0.70 9.19
C LEU A 38 -4.03 1.74 9.15
N GLY A 39 -2.99 1.56 9.97
CA GLY A 39 -1.82 2.46 9.98
C GLY A 39 -1.09 2.47 8.64
N VAL A 40 -0.89 1.29 8.04
CA VAL A 40 -0.27 1.15 6.72
C VAL A 40 -1.11 1.81 5.62
N ALA A 41 -2.42 1.61 5.62
CA ALA A 41 -3.32 2.23 4.65
C ALA A 41 -3.41 3.75 4.83
N ALA A 42 -3.40 4.26 6.06
CA ALA A 42 -3.35 5.69 6.34
C ALA A 42 -2.05 6.30 5.81
N TYR A 43 -0.92 5.61 5.99
CA TYR A 43 0.36 6.04 5.41
C TYR A 43 0.32 6.01 3.87
N ALA A 44 -0.21 4.94 3.27
CA ALA A 44 -0.41 4.84 1.82
C ALA A 44 -1.31 5.96 1.28
N LEU A 45 -2.38 6.31 2.02
CA LEU A 45 -3.27 7.41 1.67
C LEU A 45 -2.54 8.75 1.74
N GLY A 46 -1.70 8.98 2.75
CA GLY A 46 -0.84 10.16 2.84
C GLY A 46 0.09 10.29 1.62
N ILE A 47 0.73 9.20 1.21
CA ILE A 47 1.55 9.17 0.00
C ILE A 47 0.73 9.56 -1.25
N VAL A 48 -0.54 9.15 -1.34
CA VAL A 48 -1.36 9.40 -2.53
C VAL A 48 -2.03 10.78 -2.55
N VAL A 49 -2.49 11.28 -1.40
CA VAL A 49 -3.33 12.48 -1.31
C VAL A 49 -2.49 13.76 -1.22
N ILE A 50 -1.36 13.70 -0.52
CA ILE A 50 -0.48 14.86 -0.30
C ILE A 50 0.89 14.65 -0.95
N ASP A 51 0.99 13.70 -1.90
CA ASP A 51 2.23 13.27 -2.56
C ASP A 51 3.39 13.12 -1.57
N TRP A 52 3.11 12.51 -0.41
CA TRP A 52 4.11 12.35 0.65
C TRP A 52 5.29 11.52 0.14
N PRO A 53 6.54 11.94 0.37
CA PRO A 53 7.71 11.21 -0.11
C PRO A 53 7.78 9.83 0.54
N CYS A 54 7.77 8.77 -0.28
CA CYS A 54 7.93 7.42 0.21
C CYS A 54 9.38 7.22 0.67
N LEU A 55 9.59 7.01 1.97
CA LEU A 55 10.94 6.81 2.54
C LEU A 55 11.72 5.70 1.82
N LEU A 56 11.04 4.66 1.35
CA LEU A 56 11.67 3.58 0.58
C LEU A 56 12.18 4.06 -0.78
N THR A 57 11.46 4.95 -1.45
CA THR A 57 11.89 5.54 -2.72
C THR A 57 13.07 6.47 -2.52
N GLU A 58 13.11 7.24 -1.43
CA GLU A 58 14.27 8.07 -1.08
C GLU A 58 15.52 7.21 -0.82
N VAL A 59 15.38 6.11 -0.09
CA VAL A 59 16.48 5.16 0.15
C VAL A 59 16.97 4.53 -1.17
N GLU A 60 16.05 4.20 -2.08
CA GLU A 60 16.41 3.65 -3.38
C GLU A 60 17.09 4.69 -4.28
N ASN A 61 16.59 5.93 -4.29
CA ASN A 61 17.17 7.07 -4.99
C ASN A 61 18.57 7.41 -4.48
N TRP A 62 18.78 7.37 -3.16
CA TRP A 62 20.10 7.53 -2.57
C TRP A 62 21.08 6.46 -3.08
N SER A 63 20.62 5.19 -3.13
CA SER A 63 21.44 4.13 -3.72
C SER A 63 21.72 4.34 -5.21
N ARG A 64 20.78 4.92 -5.97
CA ARG A 64 20.93 5.16 -7.41
C ARG A 64 21.92 6.28 -7.68
N LEU A 65 21.80 7.39 -6.96
CA LEU A 65 22.74 8.53 -6.99
C LEU A 65 24.18 8.06 -6.76
N GLU A 66 24.41 7.28 -5.70
CA GLU A 66 25.74 6.78 -5.34
C GLU A 66 26.32 5.79 -6.37
N THR A 67 25.46 5.19 -7.21
CA THR A 67 25.85 4.21 -8.23
C THR A 67 25.80 4.78 -9.65
N GLY A 68 25.61 6.09 -9.80
CA GLY A 68 25.52 6.77 -11.10
C GLY A 68 24.30 6.38 -11.95
N ARG A 69 23.24 5.85 -11.31
CA ARG A 69 22.00 5.46 -11.97
C ARG A 69 21.00 6.61 -11.94
N ALA A 70 20.09 6.64 -12.92
CA ALA A 70 19.01 7.62 -12.97
C ALA A 70 18.13 7.55 -11.70
N VAL A 71 17.85 8.73 -11.16
CA VAL A 71 17.02 8.94 -9.97
C VAL A 71 15.54 8.91 -10.36
N MET A 72 14.70 8.43 -9.45
CA MET A 72 13.27 8.28 -9.67
C MET A 72 12.58 9.57 -9.20
N GLU A 73 12.49 10.56 -10.09
CA GLU A 73 11.98 11.91 -9.76
C GLU A 73 10.49 11.92 -9.37
N HIS A 74 9.70 11.03 -9.98
CA HIS A 74 8.24 11.01 -9.84
C HIS A 74 7.75 9.86 -8.94
N GLY A 75 8.69 9.18 -8.25
CA GLY A 75 8.39 8.11 -7.31
C GLY A 75 8.51 6.69 -7.87
N PHE A 76 8.37 5.69 -6.99
CA PHE A 76 8.51 4.27 -7.35
C PHE A 76 7.47 3.79 -8.36
N ILE A 77 6.20 4.12 -8.13
CA ILE A 77 5.11 3.69 -9.01
C ILE A 77 5.30 4.29 -10.39
N ASP A 78 5.67 5.57 -10.46
CA ASP A 78 5.87 6.22 -11.76
C ASP A 78 7.05 5.63 -12.51
N PHE A 79 8.17 5.41 -11.82
CA PHE A 79 9.37 4.89 -12.49
C PHE A 79 9.28 3.41 -12.88
N TYR A 80 8.61 2.57 -12.09
CA TYR A 80 8.57 1.11 -12.33
C TYR A 80 7.28 0.60 -12.97
N LEU A 81 6.13 1.23 -12.71
CA LEU A 81 4.83 0.75 -13.18
C LEU A 81 4.31 1.59 -14.35
N THR A 82 4.54 2.91 -14.36
CA THR A 82 4.19 3.77 -15.50
C THR A 82 5.11 3.47 -16.70
N GLY A 83 4.53 3.23 -17.87
CA GLY A 83 5.26 2.95 -19.12
C GLY A 83 5.59 1.48 -19.39
N ASN A 84 5.54 0.60 -18.37
CA ASN A 84 5.78 -0.84 -18.54
C ASN A 84 4.52 -1.68 -18.24
N LEU A 85 3.68 -1.27 -17.28
CA LEU A 85 2.43 -1.96 -16.92
C LEU A 85 1.18 -1.16 -17.32
N TYR A 86 1.23 0.17 -17.26
CA TYR A 86 0.12 1.04 -17.70
C TYR A 86 0.60 2.42 -18.17
N PRO A 87 -0.15 3.05 -19.10
CA PRO A 87 0.06 4.44 -19.50
C PRO A 87 0.00 5.44 -18.33
N PRO A 88 0.75 6.57 -18.38
CA PRO A 88 0.76 7.60 -17.34
C PRO A 88 -0.62 8.17 -17.02
N GLU A 89 -1.53 8.22 -18.00
CA GLU A 89 -2.91 8.65 -17.78
C GLU A 89 -3.69 7.78 -16.77
N HIS A 90 -3.22 6.57 -16.45
CA HIS A 90 -3.87 5.65 -15.50
C HIS A 90 -3.28 5.67 -14.09
N LEU A 91 -2.34 6.57 -13.78
CA LEU A 91 -1.77 6.67 -12.44
C LEU A 91 -2.85 6.98 -11.40
N LEU A 92 -3.74 7.95 -11.70
CA LEU A 92 -4.87 8.29 -10.85
C LEU A 92 -5.87 7.14 -10.74
N THR A 93 -6.15 6.46 -11.86
CA THR A 93 -7.04 5.28 -11.87
C THR A 93 -6.50 4.19 -10.95
N SER A 94 -5.20 3.91 -11.00
CA SER A 94 -4.54 2.90 -10.17
C SER A 94 -4.59 3.27 -8.68
N ARG A 95 -4.34 4.54 -8.34
CA ARG A 95 -4.50 5.09 -6.99
C ARG A 95 -5.93 4.91 -6.48
N LEU A 96 -6.94 5.22 -7.30
CA LEU A 96 -8.35 5.06 -6.96
C LEU A 96 -8.76 3.59 -6.81
N VAL A 97 -8.28 2.71 -7.68
CA VAL A 97 -8.54 1.26 -7.59
C VAL A 97 -7.97 0.69 -6.29
N MET A 98 -6.73 1.03 -5.94
CA MET A 98 -6.15 0.63 -4.65
C MET A 98 -6.97 1.14 -3.47
N ALA A 99 -7.37 2.41 -3.48
CA ALA A 99 -8.21 3.00 -2.44
C ALA A 99 -9.57 2.28 -2.32
N ALA A 100 -10.21 1.97 -3.46
CA ALA A 100 -11.47 1.23 -3.51
C ALA A 100 -11.32 -0.19 -2.94
N VAL A 101 -10.26 -0.92 -3.29
CA VAL A 101 -9.98 -2.26 -2.76
C VAL A 101 -9.83 -2.23 -1.24
N VAL A 102 -9.06 -1.27 -0.71
CA VAL A 102 -8.89 -1.09 0.74
C VAL A 102 -10.24 -0.80 1.40
N ALA A 103 -11.02 0.14 0.86
CA ALA A 103 -12.33 0.52 1.40
C ALA A 103 -13.30 -0.66 1.42
N VAL A 104 -13.38 -1.45 0.34
CA VAL A 104 -14.21 -2.66 0.26
C VAL A 104 -13.77 -3.70 1.28
N SER A 105 -12.46 -3.90 1.46
CA SER A 105 -11.94 -4.86 2.43
C SER A 105 -12.36 -4.51 3.87
N TRP A 106 -12.38 -3.21 4.22
CA TRP A 106 -12.78 -2.71 5.54
C TRP A 106 -14.28 -2.77 5.73
N ALA A 107 -15.05 -2.38 4.71
CA ALA A 107 -16.51 -2.51 4.72
C ALA A 107 -16.93 -3.96 4.95
N GLY A 108 -16.31 -4.92 4.24
CA GLY A 108 -16.52 -6.35 4.45
C GLY A 108 -16.15 -6.82 5.86
N ALA A 109 -15.00 -6.37 6.39
CA ALA A 109 -14.56 -6.71 7.75
C ALA A 109 -15.53 -6.18 8.81
N GLY A 110 -15.97 -4.92 8.68
CA GLY A 110 -16.94 -4.28 9.57
C GLY A 110 -18.30 -4.95 9.52
N TRP A 111 -18.78 -5.28 8.32
CA TRP A 111 -20.03 -6.00 8.11
C TRP A 111 -20.03 -7.39 8.74
N LEU A 112 -18.95 -8.18 8.56
CA LEU A 112 -18.82 -9.50 9.21
C LEU A 112 -18.82 -9.39 10.73
N ARG A 113 -18.13 -8.39 11.29
CA ARG A 113 -18.11 -8.16 12.75
C ARG A 113 -19.47 -7.76 13.28
N LEU A 114 -20.20 -6.90 12.56
CA LEU A 114 -21.54 -6.48 12.94
C LEU A 114 -22.52 -7.66 12.88
N ARG A 115 -22.47 -8.47 11.81
CA ARG A 115 -23.29 -9.69 11.67
C ARG A 115 -23.00 -10.74 12.75
N ARG A 116 -21.75 -10.88 13.19
CA ARG A 116 -21.40 -11.76 14.32
C ARG A 116 -21.85 -11.24 15.69
N ARG A 117 -22.13 -9.94 15.82
CA ARG A 117 -22.68 -9.32 17.04
C ARG A 117 -24.22 -9.39 17.09
N LEU A 118 -24.87 -9.53 15.94
CA LEU A 118 -26.34 -9.64 15.84
C LEU A 118 -27.00 -10.94 16.40
N PRO A 119 -26.32 -12.06 16.73
CA PRO A 119 -26.98 -13.23 17.32
C PRO A 119 -27.22 -13.12 18.85
N GLU A 120 -26.48 -12.27 19.59
CA GLU A 120 -26.58 -12.25 21.06
C GLU A 120 -27.75 -11.41 21.61
N ARG A 121 -28.30 -10.46 20.82
CA ARG A 121 -29.43 -9.63 21.27
C ARG A 121 -30.80 -10.29 21.11
N ALA A 122 -30.90 -11.45 20.47
CA ALA A 122 -32.16 -12.18 20.32
C ALA A 122 -32.40 -13.24 21.43
N ARG A 123 -31.59 -13.22 22.50
CA ARG A 123 -31.63 -14.20 23.59
C ARG A 123 -31.81 -13.62 25.00
N VAL A 124 -32.13 -12.33 25.12
CA VAL A 124 -32.52 -11.70 26.40
C VAL A 124 -33.98 -11.32 26.34
#